data_AF-A0A7X1MEN0-F1
#
_entry.id   AF-A0A7X1MEN0-F1
#
_cell.length_a   1.000
_cell.length_b   1.000
_cell.length_c   1.000
_cell.angle_alpha   90.00
_cell.angle_beta   90.00
_cell.angle_gamma   90.00
#
_symmetry.space_group_name_H-M   'P 1'
#
loop_
_entity.id
_entity.type
_entity.pdbx_description
1 polymer ?
#
loop_
_entity_poly.entity_id
_entity_poly.type
_entity_poly.pdbx_seq_one_letter_code
_entity_poly.pdbx_strand_id
1 'polypeptide(L)' 'MATSKLTVTVPDELLQAAREAADGNLSAFVARAIRDQLLRDAMILYAEDSARIGDDLDDLYSAAEEDLCDN' A
#
# COMPACT_ATOMS: atom_id res chain seq x y z
N MET A 1 19.70 10.77 13.03
CA MET A 1 18.77 10.80 11.89
C MET A 1 18.75 12.22 11.35
N ALA A 2 19.12 12.43 10.08
CA ALA A 2 19.04 13.76 9.47
C ALA A 2 17.57 14.06 9.13
N THR A 3 17.11 15.28 9.42
CA THR A 3 15.76 15.74 9.07
C THR A 3 15.86 16.75 7.93
N SER A 4 14.98 16.60 6.94
CA SER A 4 14.86 17.52 5.81
C SER A 4 13.60 18.37 5.98
N LYS A 5 13.70 19.67 5.68
CA LYS A 5 12.55 20.58 5.71
C LYS A 5 11.88 20.59 4.35
N LEU A 6 10.57 20.34 4.33
CA LEU A 6 9.71 20.43 3.15
C LEU A 6 8.59 21.44 3.42
N THR A 7 8.28 22.28 2.44
CA THR A 7 7.14 23.20 2.49
C THR A 7 6.19 22.84 1.37
N VAL A 8 4.92 22.61 1.72
CA VAL A 8 3.85 22.24 0.78
C VAL A 8 2.65 23.14 1.03
N THR A 9 1.91 23.41 -0.04
CA THR A 9 0.62 24.08 0.04
C THR A 9 -0.46 23.01 0.22
N VAL A 10 -1.30 23.18 1.22
CA VAL A 10 -2.44 22.30 1.51
C VAL A 10 -3.70 23.16 1.71
N PRO A 11 -4.88 22.65 1.33
CA PRO A 11 -6.15 23.28 1.65
C PRO A 11 -6.33 23.48 3.16
N ASP A 12 -6.92 24.61 3.56
CA ASP A 12 -7.08 24.97 4.98
C ASP A 12 -7.92 23.96 5.76
N GLU A 13 -8.96 23.40 5.13
CA GLU A 13 -9.80 22.35 5.73
C GLU A 13 -9.00 21.10 6.12
N LEU A 14 -8.04 20.71 5.28
CA LEU A 14 -7.16 19.56 5.54
C LEU A 14 -6.09 19.90 6.58
N LEU A 15 -5.59 21.15 6.56
CA LEU A 15 -4.64 21.62 7.56
C LEU A 15 -5.27 21.60 8.97
N GLN A 16 -6.53 22.00 9.10
CA GLN A 16 -7.24 22.01 10.37
C GLN A 16 -7.44 20.59 10.90
N ALA A 17 -7.98 19.69 10.07
CA ALA A 17 -8.16 18.29 10.44
C ALA A 17 -6.82 17.62 10.84
N ALA A 18 -5.75 17.88 10.08
CA ALA A 18 -4.43 17.35 10.38
C ALA A 18 -3.87 17.90 11.70
N ARG A 19 -4.13 19.17 12.04
CA ARG A 19 -3.71 19.78 13.31
C ARG A 19 -4.43 19.16 14.51
N GLU A 20 -5.73 18.93 14.38
CA GLU A 20 -6.53 18.27 15.42
C GLU A 20 -6.06 16.83 15.64
N ALA A 21 -5.83 16.07 14.56
CA ALA A 21 -5.34 14.70 14.64
C ALA A 21 -3.88 14.58 15.12
N ALA A 22 -3.07 15.63 14.91
CA ALA A 22 -1.65 15.63 15.25
C ALA A 22 -1.36 15.93 16.73
N ASP A 23 -2.35 16.33 17.53
CA ASP A 23 -2.21 16.69 18.95
C ASP A 23 -0.97 17.55 19.25
N GLY A 24 -0.75 18.56 18.40
CA GLY A 24 0.37 19.51 18.53
C GLY A 24 1.67 19.14 17.79
N ASN A 25 1.79 17.95 17.19
CA ASN A 25 2.99 17.58 16.40
C ASN A 25 2.68 17.15 14.96
N LEU A 26 2.49 18.15 14.09
CA LEU A 26 2.15 17.92 12.68
C LEU A 26 3.23 17.17 11.91
N SER A 27 4.51 17.39 12.21
CA SER A 27 5.61 16.70 11.50
C SER A 27 5.66 15.22 11.84
N ALA A 28 5.42 14.85 13.10
CA ALA A 28 5.30 13.45 13.51
C ALA A 28 4.07 12.78 12.89
N PHE A 29 2.94 13.50 12.86
CA PHE A 29 1.71 13.03 12.22
C PHE A 29 1.94 12.73 10.73
N VAL A 30 2.51 13.69 9.99
CA VAL A 30 2.80 13.52 8.56
C VAL A 30 3.80 12.38 8.35
N ALA A 31 4.86 12.27 9.16
CA ALA A 31 5.83 11.19 9.03
C ALA A 31 5.24 9.79 9.33
N ARG A 32 4.22 9.71 10.18
CA ARG A 32 3.44 8.48 10.41
C ARG A 32 2.52 8.19 9.23
N ALA A 33 1.75 9.17 8.79
CA ALA A 33 0.82 9.03 7.68
C ALA A 33 1.53 8.58 6.39
N ILE A 34 2.71 9.15 6.09
CA ILE A 34 3.52 8.73 4.92
C ILE A 34 3.95 7.28 5.06
N ARG A 35 4.41 6.83 6.24
CA ARG A 35 4.80 5.44 6.47
C ARG A 35 3.63 4.49 6.30
N ASP A 36 2.48 4.83 6.87
CA ASP A 36 1.26 4.02 6.77
C ASP A 36 0.77 3.94 5.32
N GLN A 37 0.87 5.02 4.55
CA GLN A 37 0.54 5.03 3.13
C GLN A 37 1.48 4.13 2.32
N LEU A 38 2.79 4.24 2.51
CA LEU A 38 3.78 3.40 1.81
C LEU A 38 3.56 1.90 2.11
N LEU A 39 3.18 1.56 3.35
CA LEU A 39 2.85 0.19 3.71
C LEU A 39 1.57 -0.29 3.04
N ARG A 40 0.53 0.55 2.96
CA ARG A 40 -0.71 0.22 2.25
C ARG A 40 -0.47 0.01 0.76
N ASP A 41 0.28 0.91 0.14
CA ASP A 41 0.62 0.82 -1.28
C ASP A 41 1.43 -0.44 -1.56
N ALA A 42 2.39 -0.78 -0.71
CA ALA A 42 3.14 -2.02 -0.80
C ALA A 42 2.22 -3.25 -0.64
N MET A 43 1.29 -3.24 0.32
CA MET A 43 0.33 -4.33 0.51
C MET A 43 -0.60 -4.51 -0.68
N ILE A 44 -1.05 -3.41 -1.31
CA ILE A 44 -1.87 -3.48 -2.53
C ILE A 44 -1.06 -4.11 -3.67
N LEU A 45 0.18 -3.67 -3.88
CA LEU A 45 1.05 -4.24 -4.89
C LEU A 45 1.29 -5.74 -4.67
N TYR A 46 1.52 -6.16 -3.42
CA TYR A 46 1.67 -7.57 -3.09
C TYR A 46 0.36 -8.36 -3.29
N ALA A 47 -0.79 -7.77 -2.98
CA ALA A 47 -2.08 -8.41 -3.21
C ALA A 47 -2.33 -8.63 -4.71
N GLU A 48 -2.07 -7.62 -5.54
CA GLU A 48 -2.17 -7.71 -7.00
C GLU A 48 -1.21 -8.76 -7.57
N ASP A 49 0.04 -8.79 -7.11
CA ASP A 49 1.02 -9.77 -7.54
C ASP A 49 0.67 -11.20 -7.08
N SER A 50 0.15 -11.35 -5.87
CA SER A 50 -0.32 -12.64 -5.35
C SER A 50 -1.55 -13.16 -6.09
N ALA A 51 -2.46 -12.27 -6.50
CA ALA A 51 -3.62 -12.65 -7.29
C ALA A 51 -3.19 -13.15 -8.68
N ARG A 52 -2.22 -12.47 -9.31
CA ARG A 52 -1.64 -12.88 -10.60
C ARG A 52 -0.92 -14.23 -10.51
N ILE A 53 -0.11 -14.45 -9.48
CA ILE A 53 0.58 -15.74 -9.27
C ILE A 53 -0.43 -16.86 -8.95
N GLY A 54 -1.51 -16.54 -8.24
CA GLY A 54 -2.60 -17.49 -7.98
C GLY A 54 -3.30 -17.93 -9.25
N ASP A 55 -3.59 -16.99 -10.15
CA ASP A 55 -4.20 -17.24 -11.48
C ASP A 55 -3.27 -18.10 -12.36
N ASP A 56 -1.98 -17.74 -12.44
CA ASP A 56 -0.96 -18.51 -13.18
C ASP A 56 -0.80 -19.95 -12.63
N LEU A 57 -0.98 -20.16 -11.32
CA LEU A 57 -0.91 -21.48 -10.70
C LEU A 57 -2.17 -22.31 -10.91
N ASP A 58 -3.35 -21.68 -10.90
CA ASP A 58 -4.63 -22.34 -11.15
C ASP A 58 -4.71 -22.84 -12.60
N ASP A 59 -4.24 -22.03 -13.55
CA ASP A 59 -4.07 -22.42 -14.96
C ASP A 59 -3.11 -23.60 -15.12
N LEU A 60 -1.97 -23.58 -14.41
CA LEU A 60 -0.99 -24.67 -14.46
C LEU A 60 -1.54 -25.97 -13.87
N TYR A 61 -2.30 -25.88 -12.77
CA TYR A 61 -2.91 -27.04 -12.12
C TYR A 61 -4.01 -27.66 -13.00
N SER A 62 -4.83 -26.82 -13.62
CA SER A 62 -5.88 -27.24 -14.55
C SER A 62 -5.29 -27.96 -15.77
N ALA A 63 -4.22 -27.41 -16.36
CA ALA A 63 -3.53 -28.04 -17.49
C ALA A 63 -2.88 -29.39 -17.13
N ALA A 64 -2.36 -29.54 -15.91
CA ALA A 64 -1.77 -30.78 -15.43
C ALA A 64 -2.83 -31.87 -15.14
N GLU A 65 -4.03 -31.50 -14.70
CA GLU A 65 -5.15 -32.44 -14.51
C GLU A 65 -5.74 -32.94 -15.84
N GLU A 66 -5.75 -32.09 -16.87
CA GLU A 66 -6.26 -32.44 -18.20
C GLU A 66 -5.40 -33.52 -18.88
N ASP A 67 -4.07 -33.45 -18.74
CA ASP A 67 -3.11 -34.45 -19.27
C ASP A 67 -3.18 -35.81 -18.52
N LEU A 68 -3.66 -35.80 -17.26
CA LEU A 68 -3.81 -37.01 -16.44
C LEU A 68 -5.12 -37.78 -16.68
N CYS A 69 -6.12 -37.15 -17.29
CA CYS A 69 -7.42 -37.77 -17.57
C CYS A 69 -7.55 -38.40 -18.98
N ASP A 70 -6.57 -38.17 -19.87
CA ASP A 70 -6.61 -38.60 -21.28
C ASP A 70 -5.79 -39.89 -21.57
N ASN A 71 -5.41 -40.66 -20.54
CA ASN A 71 -4.72 -41.96 -20.63
C ASN A 71 -5.44 -43.06 -19.82
#